data_AF-A0A3R6X140-F1
#
_entry.id   AF-A0A3R6X140-F1
#
_cell.length_a   1.000
_cell.length_b   1.000
_cell.length_c   1.000
_cell.angle_alpha   90.00
_cell.angle_beta   90.00
_cell.angle_gamma   90.00
#
_symmetry.space_group_name_H-M   'P 1'
#
loop_
_entity.id
_entity.type
_entity.pdbx_description
1 polymer ?
#
loop_
_entity_poly.entity_id
_entity_poly.type
_entity_poly.pdbx_seq_one_letter_code
_entity_poly.pdbx_strand_id
1 'polypeptide(L)'
;MITWIKINQRAWLMSYLATKISDVAYDSLLRLLHRFCQRYGFSRQRQTKNKLKQAVLTDVYDEFAGDFHREYQSYENDCVFNIDETGMYYNLPPTYIWAVRGGSAKISKGEKHSMRMTAVLTARADGQKLPLLSIMKGVPGARI
;
A
#
# COMPACT_ATOMS: atom_id res chain seq x y z
N MET A 1 -8.04 -1.30 -15.67
CA MET A 1 -9.15 -1.72 -16.54
C MET A 1 -9.21 -3.24 -16.70
N ILE A 2 -8.16 -3.92 -17.15
CA ILE A 2 -8.18 -5.39 -17.32
C ILE A 2 -8.52 -6.18 -16.03
N THR A 3 -8.00 -5.75 -14.88
CA THR A 3 -8.31 -6.37 -13.58
C THR A 3 -9.80 -6.28 -13.24
N TRP A 4 -10.44 -5.13 -13.54
CA TRP A 4 -11.88 -4.96 -13.32
C TRP A 4 -12.69 -5.90 -14.22
N ILE A 5 -12.31 -6.05 -15.49
CA ILE A 5 -12.95 -6.99 -16.43
C ILE A 5 -12.80 -8.44 -15.95
N LYS A 6 -11.61 -8.83 -15.46
CA LYS A 6 -11.36 -10.18 -14.91
C LYS A 6 -12.24 -10.50 -13.70
N ILE A 7 -12.52 -9.51 -12.86
CA ILE A 7 -13.32 -9.67 -11.63
C ILE A 7 -14.82 -9.63 -11.96
N ASN A 8 -15.28 -8.65 -12.73
CA ASN A 8 -16.70 -8.33 -12.88
C ASN A 8 -17.32 -8.87 -14.17
N GLN A 9 -16.52 -9.17 -15.20
CA GLN A 9 -16.98 -9.53 -16.54
C GLN A 9 -16.24 -10.77 -17.05
N ARG A 10 -15.97 -11.73 -16.15
CA ARG A 10 -15.18 -12.92 -16.46
C ARG A 10 -15.78 -13.76 -17.58
N ALA A 11 -17.10 -13.99 -17.57
CA ALA A 11 -17.79 -14.76 -18.60
C ALA A 11 -17.61 -14.12 -19.99
N TRP A 12 -17.83 -12.80 -20.08
CA TRP A 12 -17.59 -12.05 -21.31
C TRP A 12 -16.13 -12.13 -21.76
N LEU A 13 -15.17 -12.00 -20.85
CA LEU A 13 -13.75 -12.08 -21.17
C LEU A 13 -13.38 -13.44 -21.78
N MET A 14 -13.89 -14.53 -21.20
CA MET A 14 -13.63 -15.88 -21.72
C MET A 14 -14.26 -16.07 -23.10
N SER A 15 -15.51 -15.63 -23.30
CA SER A 15 -16.17 -15.68 -24.62
C SER A 15 -15.42 -14.84 -25.66
N TYR A 16 -14.97 -13.64 -25.29
CA TYR A 16 -14.19 -12.77 -26.18
C TYR A 16 -12.88 -13.44 -26.61
N LEU A 17 -12.11 -13.99 -25.66
CA LEU A 17 -10.85 -14.67 -25.96
C LEU A 17 -11.05 -15.90 -26.83
N ALA A 18 -12.16 -16.64 -26.66
CA ALA A 18 -12.49 -17.80 -27.49
C ALA A 18 -12.75 -17.45 -28.97
N THR A 19 -13.14 -16.21 -29.27
CA THR A 19 -13.34 -15.75 -30.67
C THR A 19 -12.06 -15.28 -31.37
N LYS A 20 -10.90 -15.35 -30.70
CA LYS A 20 -9.63 -14.79 -31.15
C LYS A 20 -8.55 -15.86 -31.19
N ILE A 21 -7.49 -15.60 -31.97
CA ILE A 21 -6.32 -16.49 -32.03
C ILE A 21 -5.65 -16.48 -30.66
N SER A 22 -5.49 -17.66 -30.04
CA SER A 22 -5.28 -17.80 -28.59
C SER A 22 -3.97 -17.20 -28.08
N ASP A 23 -2.94 -17.16 -28.92
CA ASP A 23 -1.59 -16.67 -28.62
C ASP A 23 -1.51 -15.13 -28.53
N VAL A 24 -2.35 -14.39 -29.25
CA VAL A 24 -2.36 -12.91 -29.26
C VAL A 24 -3.65 -12.29 -28.73
N ALA A 25 -4.70 -13.08 -28.45
CA ALA A 25 -6.00 -12.59 -28.00
C ALA A 25 -5.92 -11.67 -26.78
N TYR A 26 -5.17 -12.08 -25.75
CA TYR A 26 -5.05 -11.33 -24.51
C TYR A 26 -4.23 -10.03 -24.69
N ASP A 27 -3.12 -10.10 -25.42
CA ASP A 27 -2.26 -8.94 -25.67
C ASP A 27 -2.93 -7.90 -26.57
N SER A 28 -3.69 -8.34 -27.58
CA SER A 28 -4.48 -7.44 -28.42
C SER A 28 -5.55 -6.69 -27.61
N LEU A 29 -6.20 -7.37 -26.67
CA LEU A 29 -7.14 -6.75 -25.73
C LEU A 29 -6.44 -5.74 -24.84
N LEU A 30 -5.27 -6.07 -24.26
CA LEU A 30 -4.49 -5.12 -23.46
C LEU A 30 -4.13 -3.85 -24.24
N ARG A 31 -3.69 -3.99 -25.49
CA ARG A 31 -3.38 -2.86 -26.37
C ARG A 31 -4.61 -2.01 -26.65
N LEU A 32 -5.77 -2.63 -26.91
CA LEU A 32 -7.04 -1.92 -27.11
C LEU A 32 -7.43 -1.11 -25.87
N LEU A 33 -7.35 -1.72 -24.69
CA LEU A 33 -7.66 -1.07 -23.41
C LEU A 33 -6.68 0.09 -23.13
N HIS A 34 -5.40 -0.06 -23.44
CA HIS A 34 -4.42 1.02 -23.32
C HIS A 34 -4.74 2.20 -24.25
N ARG A 35 -5.07 1.95 -25.52
CA ARG A 35 -5.45 3.01 -26.48
C ARG A 35 -6.74 3.71 -26.06
N PHE A 36 -7.72 2.97 -25.55
CA PHE A 36 -8.94 3.53 -24.98
C PHE A 36 -8.60 4.47 -23.82
N CYS A 37 -7.80 4.03 -22.85
CA CYS A 37 -7.39 4.86 -21.72
C CYS A 37 -6.70 6.14 -22.19
N GLN A 38 -5.77 6.06 -23.14
CA GLN A 38 -5.07 7.23 -23.68
C GLN A 38 -6.04 8.21 -24.38
N ARG A 39 -6.95 7.69 -25.22
CA ARG A 39 -7.90 8.50 -25.99
C ARG A 39 -8.86 9.29 -25.10
N TYR A 40 -9.39 8.65 -24.07
CA TYR A 40 -10.36 9.26 -23.16
C TYR A 40 -9.71 9.87 -21.91
N GLY A 41 -8.38 9.99 -21.91
CA GLY A 41 -7.63 10.63 -20.84
C GLY A 41 -7.68 9.88 -19.51
N PHE A 42 -7.91 8.57 -19.47
CA PHE A 42 -7.75 7.80 -18.24
C PHE A 42 -6.27 7.56 -17.95
N SER A 43 -5.80 7.99 -16.78
CA SER A 43 -4.44 7.75 -16.31
C SER A 43 -4.44 6.84 -15.08
N ARG A 44 -3.36 6.07 -14.96
CA ARG A 44 -3.06 5.30 -13.76
C ARG A 44 -2.56 6.26 -12.68
N GLN A 45 -3.38 6.55 -11.69
CA GLN A 45 -3.04 7.45 -10.58
C GLN A 45 -2.80 6.67 -9.30
N ARG A 46 -1.78 7.08 -8.55
CA ARG A 46 -1.50 6.58 -7.20
C ARG A 46 -2.07 7.59 -6.21
N GLN A 47 -2.79 7.12 -5.20
CA GLN A 47 -3.19 8.01 -4.11
C GLN A 47 -1.93 8.45 -3.36
N THR A 48 -1.59 9.73 -3.48
CA THR A 48 -0.53 10.35 -2.70
C THR A 48 -1.17 11.12 -1.56
N LYS A 49 -0.74 10.87 -0.33
CA LYS A 49 -1.08 11.74 0.80
C LYS A 49 -0.21 13.00 0.67
N ASN A 50 -0.81 14.18 0.75
CA ASN A 50 -0.03 15.41 0.91
C ASN A 50 0.80 15.26 2.19
N LYS A 51 2.12 15.14 2.02
CA LYS A 51 3.07 15.24 3.13
C LYS A 51 3.44 16.71 3.29
N LEU A 52 3.75 17.12 4.51
CA LEU A 52 4.35 18.42 4.79
C LEU A 52 5.64 18.59 3.96
N LYS A 53 6.04 19.85 3.72
CA LYS A 53 7.28 20.14 3.00
C LYS A 53 8.47 19.55 3.75
N GLN A 54 9.42 18.98 3.01
CA GLN A 54 10.58 18.29 3.59
C GLN A 54 11.37 19.17 4.57
N ALA A 55 11.58 20.45 4.23
CA ALA A 55 12.31 21.39 5.09
C ALA A 55 11.70 21.52 6.49
N VAL A 56 10.37 21.64 6.58
CA VAL A 56 9.65 21.75 7.87
C VAL A 56 9.80 20.46 8.70
N LEU A 57 9.89 19.30 8.04
CA LEU A 57 10.12 18.03 8.71
C LEU A 57 11.56 17.89 9.21
N THR A 58 12.53 18.44 8.48
CA THR A 58 13.94 18.41 8.87
C THR A 58 14.20 19.28 10.10
N ASP A 59 13.67 20.50 10.14
CA ASP A 59 13.89 21.40 11.28
C ASP A 59 13.37 20.80 12.60
N VAL A 60 12.16 20.24 12.58
CA VAL A 60 11.56 19.56 13.75
C VAL A 60 12.34 18.29 14.12
N TYR A 61 12.86 17.58 13.13
CA TYR A 61 13.68 16.38 13.36
C TYR A 61 14.99 16.74 14.06
N ASP A 62 15.69 17.78 13.60
CA ASP A 62 16.99 18.18 14.15
C ASP A 62 16.86 18.71 15.58
N GLU A 63 15.82 19.50 15.87
CA GLU A 63 15.51 19.99 17.22
C GLU A 63 15.25 18.81 18.18
N PHE A 64 14.36 17.89 17.78
CA PHE A 64 14.06 16.70 18.58
C PHE A 64 15.29 15.82 18.80
N ALA A 65 16.10 15.59 17.77
CA ALA A 65 17.30 14.77 17.87
C ALA A 65 18.33 15.38 18.84
N GLY A 66 18.52 16.70 18.78
CA GLY A 66 19.40 17.42 19.71
C GLY A 66 18.95 17.29 21.17
N ASP A 67 17.65 17.46 21.42
CA ASP A 67 17.07 17.32 22.75
C ASP A 67 17.16 15.89 23.28
N PHE A 68 16.83 14.91 22.44
CA PHE A 68 16.90 13.49 22.78
C PHE A 68 18.33 13.08 23.15
N HIS A 69 19.32 13.40 22.32
CA HIS A 69 20.70 13.03 22.59
C HIS A 69 21.28 13.74 23.81
N ARG A 70 20.84 14.97 24.12
CA ARG A 70 21.26 15.70 25.32
C ARG A 70 20.70 15.08 26.59
N GLU A 71 19.40 14.76 26.62
CA GLU A 71 18.71 14.24 27.80
C GLU A 71 19.12 12.80 28.11
N TYR A 72 19.27 11.97 27.07
CA TYR A 72 19.53 10.53 27.21
C TYR A 72 20.99 10.14 26.98
N GLN A 73 21.93 11.09 26.99
CA GLN A 73 23.37 10.86 26.74
C GLN A 73 24.01 9.80 27.65
N SER A 74 23.47 9.62 28.86
CA SER A 74 24.00 8.69 29.87
C SER A 74 23.49 7.25 29.69
N TYR A 75 22.52 7.02 28.81
CA TYR A 75 22.00 5.69 28.53
C TYR A 75 22.82 5.01 27.44
N GLU A 76 23.14 3.75 27.69
CA GLU A 76 23.79 2.89 26.71
C GLU A 76 22.83 2.54 25.56
N ASN A 77 23.39 2.21 24.39
CA ASN A 77 22.60 1.88 23.20
C ASN A 77 21.72 0.62 23.35
N ASP A 78 21.98 -0.21 24.36
CA ASP A 78 21.16 -1.38 24.68
C ASP A 78 19.89 -1.05 25.48
N CYS A 79 19.75 0.20 25.93
CA CYS A 79 18.60 0.70 26.67
C CYS A 79 17.59 1.47 25.79
N VAL A 80 17.93 1.73 24.52
CA VAL A 80 17.11 2.51 23.60
C VAL A 80 16.43 1.60 22.58
N PHE A 81 15.09 1.63 22.57
CA PHE A 81 14.26 0.81 21.70
C PHE A 81 13.38 1.70 20.81
N ASN A 82 13.49 1.53 19.50
CA ASN A 82 12.55 2.08 18.54
C ASN A 82 11.47 1.04 18.25
N ILE A 83 10.21 1.39 18.51
CA ILE A 83 9.06 0.51 18.32
C ILE A 83 8.10 1.19 17.34
N ASP A 84 7.71 0.48 16.28
CA ASP A 84 6.69 0.96 15.35
C ASP A 84 5.70 -0.14 14.96
N GLU A 85 4.47 0.26 14.70
CA GLU A 85 3.40 -0.62 14.27
C GLU A 85 3.16 -0.49 12.76
N THR A 86 3.27 -1.60 12.04
CA THR A 86 2.93 -1.66 10.63
C THR A 86 1.74 -2.57 10.36
N GLY A 87 0.76 -2.05 9.62
CA GLY A 87 -0.40 -2.82 9.21
C GLY A 87 -0.08 -3.72 8.03
N MET A 88 -0.13 -5.04 8.23
CA MET A 88 -0.06 -6.06 7.20
C MET A 88 -1.47 -6.42 6.74
N TYR A 89 -1.85 -5.98 5.54
CA TYR A 89 -3.17 -6.25 4.97
C TYR A 89 -3.15 -7.59 4.23
N TYR A 90 -4.13 -8.48 4.49
CA TYR A 90 -4.23 -9.75 3.77
C TYR A 90 -4.50 -9.56 2.28
N ASN A 91 -5.27 -8.51 1.94
CA ASN A 91 -5.48 -8.08 0.57
C ASN A 91 -4.69 -6.79 0.33
N LEU A 92 -3.89 -6.76 -0.73
CA LEU A 92 -3.29 -5.51 -1.21
C LEU A 92 -4.39 -4.71 -1.91
N PRO A 93 -4.92 -3.61 -1.33
CA PRO A 93 -5.83 -2.75 -2.08
C PRO A 93 -5.09 -2.23 -3.32
N PRO A 94 -5.77 -2.04 -4.46
CA PRO A 94 -5.10 -1.61 -5.68
C PRO A 94 -4.30 -0.33 -5.43
N THR A 95 -2.96 -0.43 -5.50
CA THR A 95 -2.02 0.69 -5.31
C THR A 95 -2.21 1.79 -6.36
N TYR A 96 -2.90 1.45 -7.43
CA TYR A 96 -3.21 2.33 -8.54
C TYR A 96 -4.68 2.24 -8.90
N ILE A 97 -5.28 3.40 -9.12
CA ILE A 97 -6.63 3.52 -9.68
C ILE A 97 -6.57 4.15 -11.05
N TRP A 98 -7.60 3.90 -11.85
CA TRP A 98 -7.80 4.59 -13.13
C TRP A 98 -8.73 5.78 -12.88
N ALA A 99 -8.22 6.99 -13.12
CA ALA A 99 -8.99 8.23 -13.01
C ALA A 99 -8.80 9.07 -14.27
N VAL A 100 -9.77 9.92 -14.60
CA VAL A 100 -9.63 10.89 -15.69
C VAL A 100 -8.44 11.80 -15.39
N ARG A 101 -7.67 12.17 -16.41
CA ARG A 101 -6.48 13.02 -16.32
C ARG A 101 -6.87 14.36 -15.72
N GLY A 102 -6.20 14.76 -14.64
CA GLY A 102 -6.57 15.95 -13.85
C GLY A 102 -7.75 15.74 -12.89
N GLY A 103 -8.42 14.59 -12.95
CA GLY A 103 -9.44 14.18 -12.00
C GLY A 103 -8.84 13.71 -10.66
N SER A 104 -9.70 13.58 -9.65
CA SER A 104 -9.27 13.19 -8.31
C SER A 104 -8.86 11.71 -8.26
N ALA A 105 -7.67 11.45 -7.71
CA ALA A 105 -7.23 10.10 -7.34
C ALA A 105 -7.89 9.57 -6.04
N LYS A 106 -8.92 10.26 -5.52
CA LYS A 106 -9.52 9.95 -4.23
C LYS A 106 -10.55 8.83 -4.41
N ILE A 107 -10.19 7.65 -3.92
CA ILE A 107 -11.11 6.51 -3.80
C ILE A 107 -12.22 6.95 -2.83
N SER A 108 -13.48 6.93 -3.26
CA SER A 108 -14.62 7.03 -2.34
C SER A 108 -14.47 5.91 -1.31
N LYS A 109 -14.81 6.16 -0.05
CA LYS A 109 -14.47 5.29 1.11
C LYS A 109 -15.07 3.86 1.08
N GLY A 110 -15.45 3.30 -0.06
CA GLY A 110 -15.90 1.92 -0.23
C GLY A 110 -14.73 0.94 -0.27
N GLU A 111 -14.77 -0.04 0.64
CA GLU A 111 -13.83 -1.16 0.80
C GLU A 111 -12.43 -0.82 1.33
N LYS A 112 -12.37 -0.16 2.50
CA LYS A 112 -11.20 -0.22 3.40
C LYS A 112 -11.24 -1.41 4.38
N HIS A 113 -11.91 -2.49 4.02
CA HIS A 113 -12.13 -3.65 4.91
C HIS A 113 -11.30 -4.87 4.51
N SER A 114 -10.10 -4.69 3.97
CA SER A 114 -9.14 -5.80 4.08
C SER A 114 -8.92 -6.04 5.56
N MET A 115 -9.20 -7.27 6.00
CA MET A 115 -8.68 -7.77 7.27
C MET A 115 -7.17 -7.47 7.30
N ARG A 116 -6.66 -7.06 8.46
CA ARG A 116 -5.25 -6.73 8.65
C ARG A 116 -4.74 -7.36 9.94
N MET A 117 -3.52 -7.85 9.88
CA MET A 117 -2.70 -8.15 11.04
C MET A 117 -1.84 -6.92 11.32
N THR A 118 -1.67 -6.55 12.58
CA THR A 118 -0.68 -5.53 12.94
C THR A 118 0.60 -6.24 13.33
N ALA A 119 1.71 -5.85 12.74
CA ALA A 119 3.03 -6.29 13.15
C ALA A 119 3.69 -5.16 13.92
N VAL A 120 4.14 -5.44 15.15
CA VAL A 120 4.95 -4.53 15.95
C VAL A 120 6.41 -4.91 15.73
N LEU A 121 7.18 -3.95 15.25
CA LEU A 121 8.61 -4.08 14.99
C LEU A 121 9.35 -3.33 16.08
N THR A 122 10.34 -3.99 16.68
CA THR A 122 11.22 -3.35 17.66
C THR A 122 12.68 -3.52 17.24
N ALA A 123 13.38 -2.39 17.14
CA ALA A 123 14.81 -2.33 16.88
C ALA A 123 15.49 -1.61 18.03
N ARG A 124 16.58 -2.18 18.53
CA ARG A 124 17.42 -1.60 19.57
C ARG A 124 18.51 -0.76 18.92
N ALA A 125 18.97 0.30 19.61
CA ALA A 125 19.93 1.26 19.03
C ALA A 125 21.32 0.65 18.74
N ASP A 126 21.67 -0.47 19.38
CA ASP A 126 22.86 -1.26 19.06
C ASP A 126 22.74 -2.10 17.76
N GLY A 127 21.58 -2.03 17.08
CA GLY A 127 21.30 -2.75 15.85
C GLY A 127 20.60 -4.09 16.04
N GLN A 128 20.36 -4.54 17.27
CA GLN A 128 19.61 -5.78 17.50
C GLN A 128 18.14 -5.61 17.10
N LYS A 129 17.63 -6.56 16.33
CA LYS A 129 16.20 -6.66 16.03
C LYS A 129 15.55 -7.64 16.99
N LEU A 130 14.53 -7.19 17.69
CA LEU A 130 13.76 -8.05 18.58
C LEU A 130 12.72 -8.87 17.79
N PRO A 131 12.19 -9.96 18.38
CA PRO A 131 11.18 -10.78 17.74
C PRO A 131 9.96 -9.96 17.29
N LEU A 132 9.45 -10.29 16.10
CA LEU A 132 8.22 -9.70 15.57
C LEU A 132 7.03 -10.07 16.47
N LEU A 133 6.27 -9.07 16.91
CA LEU A 133 4.99 -9.31 17.59
C LEU A 133 3.84 -9.11 16.60
N SER A 134 2.92 -10.07 16.56
CA SER A 134 1.75 -10.01 15.68
C SER A 134 0.48 -9.86 16.49
N ILE A 135 -0.28 -8.80 16.24
CA ILE A 135 -1.59 -8.57 16.83
C ILE A 135 -2.65 -8.95 15.79
N MET A 136 -3.45 -9.95 16.14
CA MET A 136 -4.55 -10.45 15.31
C MET A 136 -5.88 -10.32 16.06
N LYS A 137 -6.96 -10.08 15.32
CA LYS A 137 -8.32 -10.19 15.87
C LYS A 137 -8.70 -11.67 15.91
N GLY A 138 -8.76 -12.25 17.10
CA GLY A 138 -9.26 -13.61 17.33
C GLY A 138 -10.72 -13.63 17.77
N VAL A 139 -11.37 -14.78 17.59
CA VAL A 139 -12.67 -15.11 18.22
C VAL A 139 -12.38 -16.09 19.35
N PRO A 140 -12.92 -15.88 20.57
CA PRO A 140 -12.74 -16.84 21.67
C PRO A 140 -13.16 -18.25 21.24
N GLY A 141 -12.27 -19.24 21.43
CA GLY A 141 -12.50 -20.65 21.09
C GLY A 141 -12.24 -21.07 19.63
N ALA A 142 -11.85 -20.13 18.75
CA ALA A 142 -11.44 -20.47 17.39
C ALA A 142 -10.01 -21.07 17.36
N ARG A 143 -9.77 -22.03 16.45
CA ARG A 143 -8.42 -22.51 16.16
C ARG A 143 -7.65 -21.48 15.33
N ILE A 144 -6.39 -21.26 15.71
CA ILE A 144 -5.40 -20.47 14.96
C ILE A 144 -4.74 -21.38 13.93
#